data_AF-A0A388PZF1-F1
#
_entry.id   AF-A0A388PZF1-F1
#
_cell.length_a   1.000
_cell.length_b   1.000
_cell.length_c   1.000
_cell.angle_alpha   90.00
_cell.angle_beta   90.00
_cell.angle_gamma   90.00
#
_symmetry.space_group_name_H-M   'P 1'
#
loop_
_entity.id
_entity.type
_entity.pdbx_description
1 polymer ?
#
loop_
_entity_poly.entity_id
_entity_poly.type
_entity_poly.pdbx_seq_one_letter_code
_entity_poly.pdbx_strand_id
1 'polypeptide(L)'
;MKNPKVPAFHFNTRFIVTSKSWFGGGMDMTPSIKDLKQKKYFHQEIKKMCNLHDKNYYSQHKKNCDQYFYLPHRNEPRGDGGIFYDYLNSKNWNKDFNYTKDVGITFLKISSRIIQKKCF
;
A
#
# COMPACT_ATOMS: atom_id res chain seq x y z
N MET A 1 12.82 5.67 -13.18
CA MET A 1 13.17 6.69 -12.17
C MET A 1 14.59 7.18 -12.44
N LYS A 2 14.81 8.49 -12.59
CA LYS A 2 16.17 9.06 -12.80
C LYS A 2 16.76 9.73 -11.54
N ASN A 3 15.92 10.14 -10.57
CA ASN A 3 16.36 10.80 -9.34
C ASN A 3 16.30 9.82 -8.14
N PRO A 4 17.43 9.52 -7.46
CA PRO A 4 17.47 8.60 -6.32
C PRO A 4 16.73 9.10 -5.07
N LYS A 5 16.35 10.40 -5.03
CA LYS A 5 15.50 10.95 -3.97
C LYS A 5 14.02 10.57 -4.15
N VAL A 6 13.61 10.11 -5.33
CA VAL A 6 12.27 9.57 -5.58
C VAL A 6 12.29 8.08 -5.19
N PRO A 7 11.41 7.60 -4.31
CA PRO A 7 11.35 6.18 -3.99
C PRO A 7 10.73 5.37 -5.13
N ALA A 8 11.10 4.10 -5.24
CA ALA A 8 10.35 3.17 -6.06
C ALA A 8 9.00 2.87 -5.39
N PHE A 9 7.97 2.73 -6.20
CA PHE A 9 6.63 2.37 -5.74
C PHE A 9 6.18 1.09 -6.44
N HIS A 10 5.45 0.28 -5.71
CA HIS A 10 4.69 -0.83 -6.29
C HIS A 10 3.23 -0.71 -5.84
N PHE A 11 2.33 -1.02 -6.76
CA PHE A 11 0.89 -0.95 -6.57
C PHE A 11 0.22 -2.08 -7.34
N ASN A 12 -0.76 -2.72 -6.71
CA ASN A 12 -1.60 -3.72 -7.36
C ASN A 12 -3.02 -3.64 -6.78
N THR A 13 -4.02 -3.80 -7.63
CA THR A 13 -5.39 -4.16 -7.24
C THR A 13 -5.90 -5.21 -8.23
N ARG A 14 -6.67 -6.17 -7.73
CA ARG A 14 -7.22 -7.27 -8.53
C ARG A 14 -8.51 -7.79 -7.92
N PHE A 15 -9.35 -8.34 -8.77
CA PHE A 15 -10.54 -9.10 -8.38
C PHE A 15 -10.47 -10.45 -9.08
N ILE A 16 -10.61 -11.53 -8.33
CA ILE A 16 -10.53 -12.90 -8.85
C ILE A 16 -11.85 -13.60 -8.58
N VAL A 17 -12.36 -14.32 -9.58
CA VAL A 17 -13.56 -15.15 -9.48
C VAL A 17 -13.26 -16.55 -9.97
N THR A 18 -13.41 -17.53 -9.09
CA THR A 18 -13.40 -18.97 -9.40
C THR A 18 -14.64 -19.61 -8.78
N SER A 19 -14.50 -20.66 -7.95
CA SER A 19 -15.54 -21.09 -7.01
C SER A 19 -15.71 -20.15 -5.81
N LYS A 20 -14.77 -19.22 -5.61
CA LYS A 20 -14.81 -18.13 -4.63
C LYS A 20 -14.49 -16.82 -5.34
N SER A 21 -14.99 -15.71 -4.79
CA SER A 21 -14.65 -14.36 -5.26
C SER A 21 -13.97 -13.56 -4.16
N TRP A 22 -12.94 -12.79 -4.49
CA TRP A 22 -12.26 -11.91 -3.53
C TRP A 22 -11.44 -10.82 -4.21
N PHE A 23 -11.20 -9.74 -3.46
CA PHE A 23 -10.29 -8.66 -3.83
C PHE A 23 -8.92 -8.85 -3.20
N GLY A 24 -7.90 -8.44 -3.92
CA GLY A 24 -6.53 -8.40 -3.43
C GLY A 24 -5.82 -7.16 -3.95
N GLY A 25 -4.76 -6.75 -3.27
CA GLY A 25 -4.00 -5.59 -3.67
C GLY A 25 -3.14 -5.02 -2.57
N GLY A 26 -2.70 -3.79 -2.81
CA GLY A 26 -1.81 -3.09 -1.90
C GLY A 26 -1.01 -2.01 -2.60
N MET A 27 -0.24 -1.30 -1.79
CA MET A 27 0.78 -0.39 -2.24
C MET A 27 1.95 -0.42 -1.25
N ASP A 28 3.15 -0.26 -1.76
CA ASP A 28 4.35 -0.19 -0.94
C ASP A 28 5.38 0.77 -1.54
N MET A 29 6.26 1.27 -0.67
CA MET A 29 7.28 2.25 -1.01
C MET A 29 8.68 1.71 -0.68
N THR A 30 9.59 1.81 -1.63
CA THR A 30 10.99 1.36 -1.51
C THR A 30 11.93 2.54 -1.80
N PRO A 31 12.31 3.34 -0.77
CA PRO A 31 13.22 4.46 -0.95
C PRO A 31 14.68 4.01 -1.04
N SER A 32 15.47 4.65 -1.92
CA SER A 32 16.93 4.49 -1.94
C SER A 32 17.63 5.30 -0.85
N ILE A 33 16.98 6.35 -0.34
CA ILE A 33 17.50 7.25 0.72
C ILE A 33 16.48 7.34 1.83
N LYS A 34 16.91 7.17 3.08
CA LYS A 34 16.05 7.23 4.26
C LYS A 34 15.43 8.63 4.42
N ASP A 35 14.10 8.71 4.38
CA ASP A 35 13.34 9.95 4.62
C ASP A 35 12.16 9.66 5.57
N LEU A 36 12.38 9.91 6.87
CA LEU A 36 11.40 9.62 7.92
C LEU A 36 10.12 10.46 7.78
N LYS A 37 10.22 11.68 7.24
CA LYS A 37 9.06 12.56 7.02
C LYS A 37 8.18 12.00 5.91
N GLN A 38 8.80 11.55 4.82
CA GLN A 38 8.11 10.89 3.72
C GLN A 38 7.46 9.57 4.16
N LYS A 39 8.20 8.72 4.89
CA LYS A 39 7.67 7.47 5.45
C LYS A 39 6.44 7.73 6.32
N LYS A 40 6.53 8.70 7.24
CA LYS A 40 5.41 9.07 8.12
C LYS A 40 4.21 9.57 7.31
N TYR A 41 4.43 10.44 6.33
CA TYR A 41 3.36 10.93 5.45
C TYR A 41 2.67 9.80 4.69
N PHE A 42 3.44 8.91 4.06
CA PHE A 42 2.96 7.76 3.31
C PHE A 42 2.03 6.88 4.16
N HIS A 43 2.51 6.44 5.32
CA HIS A 43 1.75 5.58 6.23
C HIS A 43 0.54 6.29 6.86
N GLN A 44 0.63 7.61 7.13
CA GLN A 44 -0.49 8.37 7.66
C GLN A 44 -1.65 8.49 6.65
N GLU A 45 -1.36 8.78 5.38
CA GLU A 45 -2.42 8.88 4.36
C GLU A 45 -3.08 7.52 4.09
N ILE A 46 -2.29 6.44 4.06
CA ILE A 46 -2.84 5.07 3.96
C ILE A 46 -3.73 4.76 5.17
N LYS A 47 -3.28 5.06 6.40
CA LYS A 47 -4.08 4.83 7.61
C LYS A 47 -5.40 5.60 7.58
N LYS A 48 -5.38 6.87 7.13
CA LYS A 48 -6.60 7.67 6.99
C LYS A 48 -7.59 7.01 6.04
N MET A 49 -7.13 6.57 4.87
CA MET A 49 -7.98 5.85 3.90
C MET A 49 -8.53 4.56 4.50
N CYS A 50 -7.70 3.72 5.09
CA CYS A 50 -8.15 2.46 5.70
C CYS A 50 -9.23 2.69 6.76
N ASN A 51 -9.06 3.71 7.61
CA ASN A 51 -10.00 4.05 8.68
C ASN A 51 -11.40 4.46 8.20
N LEU A 52 -11.56 4.86 6.92
CA LEU A 52 -12.89 5.13 6.33
C LEU A 52 -13.69 3.85 6.09
N HIS A 53 -13.01 2.70 5.98
CA HIS A 53 -13.63 1.41 5.66
C HIS A 53 -13.68 0.48 6.87
N ASP A 54 -12.58 0.38 7.61
CA ASP A 54 -12.46 -0.37 8.86
C ASP A 54 -11.22 0.09 9.64
N LYS A 55 -11.38 0.34 10.95
CA LYS A 55 -10.29 0.79 11.83
C LYS A 55 -9.15 -0.25 11.96
N ASN A 56 -9.44 -1.53 11.69
CA ASN A 56 -8.46 -2.61 11.79
C ASN A 56 -7.65 -2.81 10.50
N TYR A 57 -8.14 -2.35 9.34
CA TYR A 57 -7.51 -2.62 8.04
C TYR A 57 -6.07 -2.13 7.96
N TYR A 58 -5.76 -0.93 8.46
CA TYR A 58 -4.39 -0.45 8.44
C TYR A 58 -3.44 -1.38 9.22
N SER A 59 -3.83 -1.74 10.45
CA SER A 59 -2.99 -2.59 11.31
C SER A 59 -2.74 -3.96 10.66
N GLN A 60 -3.81 -4.60 10.19
CA GLN A 60 -3.74 -5.92 9.56
C GLN A 60 -2.97 -5.89 8.25
N HIS A 61 -3.33 -5.00 7.32
CA HIS A 61 -2.72 -4.98 5.99
C HIS A 61 -1.28 -4.46 6.01
N LYS A 62 -0.93 -3.60 6.98
CA LYS A 62 0.48 -3.21 7.19
C LYS A 62 1.30 -4.39 7.67
N LYS A 63 0.81 -5.15 8.66
CA LYS A 63 1.49 -6.36 9.14
C LYS A 63 1.70 -7.36 8.00
N ASN A 64 0.66 -7.59 7.18
CA ASN A 64 0.75 -8.45 6.01
C ASN A 64 1.80 -7.94 5.01
N CYS A 65 1.86 -6.62 4.77
CA CYS A 65 2.84 -6.02 3.87
C CYS A 65 4.27 -6.23 4.35
N ASP A 66 4.52 -6.02 5.65
CA ASP A 66 5.84 -6.20 6.25
C ASP A 66 6.31 -7.66 6.16
N GLN A 67 5.38 -8.61 6.38
CA GLN A 67 5.67 -10.04 6.29
C GLN A 67 5.88 -10.51 4.84
N TYR A 68 5.07 -10.01 3.91
CA TYR A 68 5.11 -10.42 2.51
C TYR A 68 6.35 -9.90 1.78
N PHE A 69 6.77 -8.67 2.05
CA PHE A 69 7.95 -8.06 1.43
C PHE A 69 9.20 -8.12 2.31
N TYR A 70 9.36 -9.21 3.07
CA TYR A 70 10.56 -9.51 3.82
C TYR A 70 11.54 -10.34 2.97
N LEU A 71 12.84 -10.10 3.11
CA LEU A 71 13.90 -10.86 2.43
C LEU A 71 14.62 -11.73 3.47
N PRO A 72 14.25 -13.02 3.64
CA PRO A 72 14.79 -13.86 4.72
C PRO A 72 16.30 -14.04 4.64
N HIS A 73 16.84 -14.16 3.43
CA HIS A 73 18.28 -14.33 3.19
C HIS A 73 19.12 -13.08 3.48
N ARG A 74 18.50 -11.90 3.66
CA ARG A 74 19.15 -10.63 4.03
C ARG A 74 18.76 -10.15 5.41
N ASN A 75 17.78 -10.79 6.03
CA ASN A 75 17.19 -10.38 7.30
C ASN A 75 16.71 -8.91 7.30
N GLU A 76 16.13 -8.45 6.19
CA GLU A 76 15.67 -7.06 6.02
C GLU A 76 14.35 -6.97 5.23
N PRO A 77 13.52 -5.93 5.45
CA PRO A 77 12.38 -5.64 4.57
C PRO A 77 12.87 -5.06 3.23
N ARG A 78 12.13 -5.32 2.14
CA ARG A 78 12.42 -4.76 0.81
C ARG A 78 12.43 -3.23 0.79
N GLY A 79 11.63 -2.60 1.64
CA GLY A 79 11.44 -1.15 1.67
C GLY A 79 10.75 -0.68 2.94
N ASP A 80 10.10 0.48 2.87
CA ASP A 80 9.38 1.10 3.99
C ASP A 80 7.98 0.51 4.21
N GLY A 81 7.60 -0.51 3.43
CA GLY A 81 6.32 -1.20 3.50
C GLY A 81 5.17 -0.36 2.97
N GLY A 82 3.97 -0.63 3.50
CA GLY A 82 2.72 -0.02 3.08
C GLY A 82 1.55 -0.88 3.54
N ILE A 83 0.65 -1.25 2.63
CA ILE A 83 -0.43 -2.20 2.90
C ILE A 83 -0.45 -3.29 1.84
N PHE A 84 -0.77 -4.51 2.28
CA PHE A 84 -1.00 -5.66 1.43
C PHE A 84 -2.21 -6.43 1.96
N TYR A 85 -3.12 -6.77 1.06
CA TYR A 85 -4.29 -7.58 1.36
C TYR A 85 -4.52 -8.59 0.24
N ASP A 86 -5.00 -9.74 0.65
CA ASP A 86 -5.38 -10.83 -0.23
C ASP A 86 -6.62 -11.50 0.35
N TYR A 87 -7.41 -12.17 -0.49
CA TYR A 87 -8.65 -12.83 -0.06
C TYR A 87 -9.65 -11.92 0.67
N LEU A 88 -9.69 -10.61 0.37
CA LEU A 88 -10.69 -9.70 0.92
C LEU A 88 -12.08 -10.05 0.37
N ASN A 89 -12.92 -10.60 1.24
CA ASN A 89 -14.32 -10.88 0.99
C ASN A 89 -15.11 -10.76 2.30
N SER A 90 -15.74 -9.60 2.52
CA SER A 90 -16.60 -9.33 3.68
C SER A 90 -18.04 -9.81 3.51
N LYS A 91 -18.34 -10.54 2.42
CA LYS A 91 -19.69 -10.85 1.93
C LYS A 91 -20.48 -9.61 1.47
N ASN A 92 -19.83 -8.44 1.39
CA ASN A 92 -20.40 -7.22 0.82
C ASN A 92 -19.48 -6.71 -0.30
N TRP A 93 -19.81 -7.07 -1.54
CA TRP A 93 -18.98 -6.75 -2.70
C TRP A 93 -18.77 -5.24 -2.87
N ASN A 94 -19.82 -4.43 -2.69
CA ASN A 94 -19.72 -2.97 -2.83
C ASN A 94 -18.78 -2.36 -1.78
N LYS A 95 -18.81 -2.87 -0.55
CA LYS A 95 -17.87 -2.45 0.50
C LYS A 95 -16.43 -2.78 0.11
N ASP A 96 -16.18 -4.01 -0.31
CA ASP A 96 -14.83 -4.48 -0.66
C ASP A 96 -14.28 -3.79 -1.93
N PHE A 97 -15.16 -3.55 -2.91
CA PHE A 97 -14.84 -2.80 -4.11
C PHE A 97 -14.52 -1.33 -3.80
N ASN A 98 -15.33 -0.67 -2.97
CA ASN A 98 -15.07 0.72 -2.57
C ASN A 98 -13.73 0.86 -1.84
N TYR A 99 -13.39 -0.09 -0.95
CA TYR A 99 -12.06 -0.13 -0.34
C TYR A 99 -10.94 -0.26 -1.37
N THR A 100 -11.07 -1.23 -2.29
CA THR A 100 -10.08 -1.47 -3.36
C THR A 100 -9.90 -0.25 -4.27
N LYS A 101 -11.00 0.42 -4.63
CA LYS A 101 -11.00 1.66 -5.41
C LYS A 101 -10.28 2.77 -4.66
N ASP A 102 -10.58 2.97 -3.38
CA ASP A 102 -9.95 4.03 -2.57
C ASP A 102 -8.45 3.78 -2.35
N VAL A 103 -8.00 2.52 -2.30
CA VAL A 103 -6.58 2.16 -2.32
C VAL A 103 -5.92 2.70 -3.59
N GLY A 104 -6.55 2.53 -4.77
CA GLY A 104 -6.05 3.05 -6.03
C GLY A 104 -6.00 4.58 -6.10
N ILE A 105 -7.08 5.26 -5.70
CA ILE A 105 -7.14 6.74 -5.67
C ILE A 105 -6.09 7.30 -4.70
N THR A 106 -5.94 6.68 -3.54
CA THR A 106 -4.97 7.07 -2.52
C THR A 106 -3.54 6.87 -3.01
N PHE A 107 -3.25 5.78 -3.72
CA PHE A 107 -1.94 5.56 -4.34
C PHE A 107 -1.57 6.69 -5.32
N LEU A 108 -2.49 7.05 -6.22
CA LEU A 108 -2.26 8.12 -7.19
C LEU A 108 -1.97 9.46 -6.48
N LYS A 109 -2.74 9.80 -5.45
CA LYS A 109 -2.54 11.03 -4.66
C LYS A 109 -1.18 11.04 -3.97
N ILE A 110 -0.82 9.97 -3.27
CA ILE A 110 0.40 9.89 -2.47
C ILE A 110 1.64 9.88 -3.37
N SER A 111 1.67 9.00 -4.38
CA SER A 111 2.82 8.87 -5.29
C SER A 111 3.08 10.18 -6.03
N SER A 112 2.04 10.82 -6.58
CA SER A 112 2.16 12.12 -7.25
C SER A 112 2.73 13.20 -6.32
N ARG A 113 2.21 13.30 -5.08
CA ARG A 113 2.70 14.28 -4.08
C ARG A 113 4.17 14.05 -3.74
N ILE A 114 4.58 12.80 -3.55
CA ILE A 114 5.96 12.47 -3.19
C ILE A 114 6.90 12.76 -4.35
N ILE A 115 6.55 12.36 -5.57
CA ILE A 115 7.35 12.60 -6.78
C ILE A 115 7.54 14.10 -7.00
N GLN A 116 6.46 14.89 -6.97
CA GLN A 116 6.52 16.35 -7.18
C GLN A 116 7.45 17.05 -6.19
N LYS A 117 7.50 16.62 -4.92
CA LYS A 117 8.40 17.19 -3.91
C LYS A 117 9.89 16.92 -4.13
N LYS A 118 10.24 16.03 -5.06
CA LYS A 118 11.62 15.61 -5.34
C LYS A 118 12.07 15.97 -6.76
N CYS A 119 11.16 16.47 -7.59
CA CYS A 119 11.44 16.88 -8.98
C CYS A 119 11.90 18.35 -9.10
N PHE A 120 11.91 19.11 -8.00
CA PHE A 120 12.41 20.48 -7.92
C PHE A 120 13.46 20.57 -6.80
#